data_AF-A0A9J7KME2-F1
#
_entry.id   AF-A0A9J7KME2-F1
#
_cell.length_a   1.000
_cell.length_b   1.000
_cell.length_c   1.000
_cell.angle_alpha   90.00
_cell.angle_beta   90.00
_cell.angle_gamma   90.00
#
_symmetry.space_group_name_H-M   'P 1'
#
loop_
_entity.id
_entity.type
_entity.pdbx_description
1 polymer ?
#
loop_
_entity_poly.entity_id
_entity_poly.type
_entity_poly.pdbx_seq_one_letter_code
_entity_poly.pdbx_strand_id
1 'polypeptide(L)'
;MRKKKSKLTVGKKGARYYKKKRASTTSAQTDMGDSSNKKLKMANHDGDVKRFDEVFHQLVTKLIDEDAKNPEISDAMVRFRQVLEYNCPGGKRNRGLSVITSYRFLVSSDQLTEENIHRAMVVGWCIEWLQAFFLVLDDIMDQSQTRRGQPCWYRVEEVGNMAINDACYIESCIYRLLGRFCRGQPYYVDLLELFQGTTYKTIVGQSLDLITSPDGKVNLSNFTEERYNAIVKYKTAFYSFHLPVAAAMYMAGITSKESHENAKTILLEMGRFFQIQDDYLDCYGDPAVTGKVGTDVEENKCSWLVVQALRLVDARQRTTLQVCLFVCLFVCLREGWDRRGGEQVQLAGGAGTTAGRRPATSYATGLFVCLFVCGKVGTGVEENKCSWLVVQALRLVDARQRATLQENYGQNDPAKVAAVKQLYQELRLQDEFWKFEESSYSQLMQLINSSSLDLPKDMFVEFARKIYKRQK
;
A
#
# COMPACT_ATOMS: atom_id res chain seq x y z
N MET A 1 39.04 -58.32 -7.43
CA MET A 1 38.50 -57.44 -8.49
C MET A 1 37.70 -58.26 -9.50
N ARG A 2 36.61 -57.68 -10.03
CA ARG A 2 35.76 -58.11 -11.17
C ARG A 2 34.69 -59.20 -10.97
N LYS A 3 33.46 -58.67 -10.77
CA LYS A 3 32.21 -58.90 -11.53
C LYS A 3 31.85 -60.34 -11.94
N LYS A 4 30.74 -60.85 -11.39
CA LYS A 4 29.81 -61.75 -12.08
C LYS A 4 28.42 -61.13 -12.16
N LYS A 5 27.89 -61.10 -13.39
CA LYS A 5 26.52 -60.74 -13.76
C LYS A 5 25.59 -61.89 -13.41
N SER A 6 24.37 -61.61 -12.94
CA SER A 6 23.22 -62.51 -13.11
C SER A 6 21.98 -61.70 -13.48
N LYS A 7 21.35 -62.14 -14.58
CA LYS A 7 20.08 -61.65 -15.13
C LYS A 7 18.93 -62.04 -14.20
N LEU A 8 17.87 -61.23 -14.14
CA LEU A 8 16.52 -61.75 -13.91
C LEU A 8 15.50 -61.06 -14.82
N THR A 9 14.74 -61.92 -15.48
CA THR A 9 13.59 -61.73 -16.37
C THR A 9 12.35 -61.22 -15.63
N VAL A 10 11.56 -60.36 -16.28
CA VAL A 10 10.15 -60.12 -15.90
C VAL A 10 9.27 -60.25 -17.15
N GLY A 11 8.26 -61.12 -17.03
CA GLY A 11 7.32 -61.48 -18.09
C GLY A 11 6.17 -60.49 -18.28
N LYS A 12 5.59 -60.53 -19.48
CA LYS A 12 4.37 -59.81 -19.90
C LYS A 12 3.11 -60.64 -19.57
N LYS A 13 2.11 -60.00 -18.95
CA LYS A 13 0.63 -60.19 -19.12
C LYS A 13 -0.01 -58.85 -18.74
N GLY A 14 -0.66 -58.09 -19.65
CA GLY A 14 -2.11 -58.11 -19.96
C GLY A 14 -2.94 -57.44 -18.85
N ALA A 15 -3.85 -56.47 -19.03
CA ALA A 15 -4.54 -55.96 -20.21
C ALA A 15 -5.25 -54.59 -19.93
N ARG A 16 -5.40 -53.80 -21.00
CA ARG A 16 -6.48 -52.87 -21.42
C ARG A 16 -7.47 -52.26 -20.40
N TYR A 17 -7.67 -50.94 -20.46
CA TYR A 17 -8.77 -50.25 -21.19
C TYR A 17 -8.87 -48.76 -20.76
N TYR A 18 -8.64 -47.81 -21.69
CA TYR A 18 -9.15 -46.43 -21.59
C TYR A 18 -9.54 -45.96 -22.99
N LYS A 19 -10.85 -45.99 -23.30
CA LYS A 19 -11.50 -45.20 -24.37
C LYS A 19 -13.03 -45.37 -24.36
N LYS A 20 -13.77 -44.30 -24.08
CA LYS A 20 -15.09 -43.96 -24.68
C LYS A 20 -15.35 -42.48 -24.36
N LYS A 21 -15.17 -41.59 -25.35
CA LYS A 21 -16.12 -41.11 -26.38
C LYS A 21 -17.11 -40.07 -25.86
N ARG A 22 -16.94 -38.85 -26.40
CA ARG A 22 -17.98 -37.83 -26.60
C ARG A 22 -19.21 -38.46 -27.26
N ALA A 23 -20.39 -38.11 -26.74
CA ALA A 23 -21.63 -38.05 -27.49
C ALA A 23 -22.40 -36.82 -27.02
N SER A 24 -22.75 -35.97 -27.98
CA SER A 24 -23.65 -34.83 -27.81
C SER A 24 -25.09 -35.33 -27.69
N THR A 25 -25.81 -34.88 -26.67
CA THR A 25 -27.28 -34.84 -26.74
C THR A 25 -27.74 -33.64 -25.93
N THR A 26 -28.36 -32.71 -26.65
CA THR A 26 -28.94 -31.46 -26.19
C THR A 26 -30.11 -31.76 -25.25
N SER A 27 -30.04 -31.30 -24.00
CA SER A 27 -31.23 -31.00 -23.21
C SER A 27 -30.89 -29.87 -22.25
N ALA A 28 -31.72 -28.82 -22.30
CA ALA A 28 -31.61 -27.63 -21.50
C ALA A 28 -31.89 -27.97 -20.02
N GLN A 29 -30.85 -27.97 -19.20
CA GLN A 29 -30.92 -27.87 -17.75
C GLN A 29 -29.85 -26.87 -17.30
N THR A 30 -30.11 -25.61 -17.61
CA THR A 30 -29.33 -24.46 -17.13
C THR A 30 -29.88 -23.99 -15.78
N ASP A 31 -28.96 -23.87 -14.82
CA ASP A 31 -28.83 -22.69 -13.96
C ASP A 31 -29.58 -22.60 -12.62
N MET A 32 -29.66 -23.70 -11.85
CA MET A 32 -29.95 -23.61 -10.40
C MET A 32 -28.84 -24.16 -9.49
N GLY A 33 -27.98 -25.06 -9.97
CA GLY A 33 -26.88 -25.64 -9.18
C GLY A 33 -25.67 -24.71 -9.02
N ASP A 34 -25.34 -23.92 -10.06
CA ASP A 34 -24.17 -23.04 -10.06
C ASP A 34 -24.39 -21.81 -9.16
N SER A 35 -25.56 -21.17 -9.26
CA SER A 35 -26.00 -20.07 -8.39
C SER A 35 -26.02 -20.43 -6.89
N SER A 36 -26.40 -21.67 -6.56
CA SER A 36 -26.46 -22.16 -5.18
C SER A 36 -25.06 -22.40 -4.59
N ASN A 37 -24.13 -22.91 -5.39
CA ASN A 37 -22.73 -23.11 -5.00
C ASN A 37 -21.96 -21.77 -4.94
N LYS A 38 -22.29 -20.82 -5.83
CA LYS A 38 -21.82 -19.43 -5.79
C LYS A 38 -22.32 -18.70 -4.54
N LYS A 39 -23.59 -18.89 -4.16
CA LYS A 39 -24.17 -18.36 -2.91
C LYS A 39 -23.48 -18.92 -1.67
N LEU A 40 -23.14 -20.21 -1.62
CA LEU A 40 -22.41 -20.80 -0.48
C LEU A 40 -20.98 -20.26 -0.37
N LYS A 41 -20.31 -20.02 -1.51
CA LYS A 41 -18.94 -19.45 -1.55
C LYS A 41 -18.88 -17.96 -1.24
N MET A 42 -19.96 -17.22 -1.48
CA MET A 42 -20.08 -15.77 -1.26
C MET A 42 -20.87 -15.40 0.00
N ALA A 43 -21.52 -16.36 0.66
CA ALA A 43 -22.35 -16.07 1.83
C ALA A 43 -21.49 -15.59 3.01
N ASN A 44 -21.91 -14.44 3.54
CA ASN A 44 -21.61 -13.92 4.86
C ASN A 44 -20.37 -13.01 5.03
N HIS A 45 -20.14 -12.07 4.10
CA HIS A 45 -19.09 -11.06 4.26
C HIS A 45 -19.18 -10.30 5.61
N ASP A 46 -20.38 -9.86 6.01
CA ASP A 46 -20.58 -9.15 7.28
C ASP A 46 -20.37 -10.06 8.50
N GLY A 47 -20.82 -11.31 8.42
CA GLY A 47 -20.56 -12.32 9.45
C GLY A 47 -19.09 -12.67 9.57
N ASP A 48 -18.35 -12.70 8.46
CA ASP A 48 -16.91 -12.94 8.45
C ASP A 48 -16.15 -11.77 9.05
N VAL A 49 -16.53 -10.53 8.78
CA VAL A 49 -15.88 -9.35 9.39
C VAL A 49 -16.01 -9.42 10.90
N LYS A 50 -17.23 -9.65 11.41
CA LYS A 50 -17.45 -9.76 12.86
C LYS A 50 -16.66 -10.91 13.47
N ARG A 51 -16.72 -12.09 12.85
CA ARG A 51 -15.98 -13.26 13.34
C ARG A 51 -14.47 -13.06 13.25
N PHE A 52 -13.98 -12.38 12.22
CA PHE A 52 -12.58 -12.04 12.07
C PHE A 52 -12.14 -11.10 13.21
N ASP A 53 -12.93 -10.09 13.55
CA ASP A 53 -12.67 -9.22 14.70
C ASP A 53 -12.70 -10.01 16.04
N GLU A 54 -13.61 -10.98 16.20
CA GLU A 54 -13.63 -11.85 17.39
C GLU A 54 -12.36 -12.70 17.52
N VAL A 55 -11.83 -13.20 16.39
CA VAL A 55 -10.56 -13.97 16.36
C VAL A 55 -9.39 -13.11 16.85
N PHE A 56 -9.36 -11.81 16.56
CA PHE A 56 -8.29 -10.92 17.05
C PHE A 56 -8.14 -10.98 18.56
N HIS A 57 -9.24 -10.80 19.29
CA HIS A 57 -9.22 -10.81 20.76
C HIS A 57 -8.74 -12.15 21.32
N GLN A 58 -9.10 -13.26 20.66
CA GLN A 58 -8.63 -14.59 21.03
C GLN A 58 -7.12 -14.74 20.80
N LEU A 59 -6.58 -14.20 19.71
CA LEU A 59 -5.15 -14.25 19.38
C LEU A 59 -4.32 -13.43 20.36
N VAL A 60 -4.73 -12.20 20.68
CA VAL A 60 -4.06 -11.35 21.68
C VAL A 60 -4.05 -12.04 23.04
N THR A 61 -5.20 -12.50 23.52
CA THR A 61 -5.33 -13.26 24.78
C THR A 61 -4.38 -14.46 24.81
N LYS A 62 -4.36 -15.27 23.75
CA LYS A 62 -3.50 -16.45 23.65
C LYS A 62 -2.01 -16.13 23.67
N LEU A 63 -1.57 -15.02 23.08
CA LEU A 63 -0.16 -14.64 23.04
C LEU A 63 0.30 -14.00 24.35
N ILE A 64 -0.54 -13.14 24.92
CA ILE A 64 -0.18 -12.31 26.08
C ILE A 64 -0.36 -13.07 27.40
N ASP A 65 -1.51 -13.71 27.61
CA ASP A 65 -1.86 -14.22 28.94
C ASP A 65 -1.04 -15.43 29.37
N GLU A 66 -0.47 -16.17 28.41
CA GLU A 66 0.45 -17.26 28.72
C GLU A 66 1.81 -16.73 29.21
N ASP A 67 2.37 -15.73 28.52
CA ASP A 67 3.66 -15.14 28.85
C ASP A 67 3.57 -14.24 30.09
N ALA A 68 2.44 -13.55 30.29
CA ALA A 68 2.21 -12.67 31.44
C ALA A 68 2.19 -13.40 32.78
N LYS A 69 2.09 -14.74 32.78
CA LYS A 69 2.24 -15.57 33.99
C LYS A 69 3.66 -15.53 34.56
N ASN A 70 4.66 -15.20 33.73
CA ASN A 70 6.01 -14.97 34.21
C ASN A 70 6.12 -13.54 34.76
N PRO A 71 6.28 -13.35 36.09
CA PRO A 71 6.31 -12.02 36.70
C PRO A 71 7.45 -11.15 36.16
N GLU A 72 8.57 -11.75 35.74
CA GLU A 72 9.75 -11.01 35.24
C GLU A 72 9.51 -10.26 33.92
N ILE A 73 8.52 -10.67 33.14
CA ILE A 73 8.19 -10.07 31.83
C ILE A 73 6.78 -9.49 31.78
N SER A 74 6.03 -9.56 32.88
CA SER A 74 4.61 -9.22 32.93
C SER A 74 4.32 -7.78 32.49
N ASP A 75 5.12 -6.81 32.93
CA ASP A 75 5.01 -5.40 32.52
C ASP A 75 5.16 -5.23 31.01
N ALA A 76 6.11 -5.94 30.39
CA ALA A 76 6.28 -5.94 28.95
C ALA A 76 5.06 -6.54 28.24
N MET A 77 4.45 -7.58 28.80
CA MET A 77 3.25 -8.21 28.22
C MET A 77 2.03 -7.29 28.30
N VAL A 78 1.87 -6.53 29.38
CA VAL A 78 0.82 -5.50 29.50
C VAL A 78 1.01 -4.43 28.42
N ARG A 79 2.24 -3.94 28.22
CA ARG A 79 2.55 -2.99 27.14
C ARG A 79 2.25 -3.58 25.76
N PHE A 80 2.70 -4.80 25.49
CA PHE A 80 2.52 -5.43 24.19
C PHE A 80 1.06 -5.70 23.82
N ARG A 81 0.20 -5.93 24.82
CA ARG A 81 -1.25 -5.91 24.60
C ARG A 81 -1.73 -4.56 24.04
N GLN A 82 -1.30 -3.45 24.64
CA GLN A 82 -1.64 -2.11 24.16
C GLN A 82 -1.13 -1.87 22.74
N VAL A 83 0.10 -2.30 22.44
CA VAL A 83 0.69 -2.21 21.08
C VAL A 83 -0.22 -2.89 20.05
N LEU A 84 -0.64 -4.13 20.32
CA LEU A 84 -1.49 -4.89 19.41
C LEU A 84 -2.89 -4.28 19.29
N GLU A 85 -3.52 -3.92 20.41
CA GLU A 85 -4.88 -3.35 20.46
C GLU A 85 -4.96 -1.96 19.80
N TYR A 86 -3.89 -1.18 19.83
CA TYR A 86 -3.84 0.13 19.17
C TYR A 86 -3.58 0.04 17.66
N ASN A 87 -2.65 -0.82 17.24
CA ASN A 87 -2.11 -0.80 15.87
C ASN A 87 -2.74 -1.81 14.91
N CYS A 88 -3.23 -2.95 15.42
CA CYS A 88 -3.73 -4.02 14.56
C CYS A 88 -5.21 -3.85 14.19
N PRO A 89 -6.14 -3.54 15.13
CA PRO A 89 -7.53 -3.27 14.83
C PRO A 89 -7.76 -2.00 14.00
N GLY A 90 -8.98 -1.87 13.50
CA GLY A 90 -9.40 -0.76 12.64
C GLY A 90 -9.06 -0.97 11.16
N GLY A 91 -9.31 0.05 10.35
CA GLY A 91 -9.23 -0.05 8.90
C GLY A 91 -10.23 -1.05 8.30
N LYS A 92 -10.05 -1.41 7.03
CA LYS A 92 -10.99 -2.26 6.27
C LYS A 92 -10.69 -3.76 6.34
N ARG A 93 -9.53 -4.16 6.88
CA ARG A 93 -9.05 -5.56 6.97
C ARG A 93 -9.08 -6.33 5.64
N ASN A 94 -9.00 -5.60 4.53
CA ASN A 94 -9.15 -6.17 3.18
C ASN A 94 -8.09 -7.24 2.89
N ARG A 95 -6.87 -7.12 3.42
CA ARG A 95 -5.78 -8.07 3.15
C ARG A 95 -6.07 -9.40 3.86
N GLY A 96 -6.44 -9.35 5.14
CA GLY A 96 -6.80 -10.51 5.93
C GLY A 96 -8.04 -11.22 5.39
N LEU A 97 -9.10 -10.47 5.09
CA LEU A 97 -10.33 -11.02 4.51
C LEU A 97 -10.12 -11.61 3.10
N SER A 98 -9.10 -11.15 2.38
CA SER A 98 -8.75 -11.73 1.07
C SER A 98 -8.23 -13.15 1.20
N VAL A 99 -7.55 -13.52 2.30
CA VAL A 99 -7.14 -14.93 2.54
C VAL A 99 -8.35 -15.84 2.60
N ILE A 100 -9.36 -15.45 3.38
CA ILE A 100 -10.59 -16.22 3.59
C ILE A 100 -11.36 -16.34 2.27
N THR A 101 -11.50 -15.21 1.58
CA THR A 101 -12.18 -15.13 0.27
C THR A 101 -11.48 -16.04 -0.74
N SER A 102 -10.16 -15.92 -0.89
CA SER A 102 -9.37 -16.78 -1.77
C SER A 102 -9.50 -18.24 -1.41
N TYR A 103 -9.38 -18.60 -0.13
CA TYR A 103 -9.49 -19.98 0.31
C TYR A 103 -10.83 -20.60 -0.11
N ARG A 104 -11.95 -19.88 0.07
CA ARG A 104 -13.29 -20.33 -0.36
C ARG A 104 -13.43 -20.52 -1.87
N PHE A 105 -12.76 -19.70 -2.67
CA PHE A 105 -12.75 -19.89 -4.11
C PHE A 105 -11.97 -21.14 -4.51
N LEU A 106 -10.86 -21.43 -3.83
CA LEU A 106 -9.88 -22.43 -4.22
C LEU A 106 -10.20 -23.85 -3.76
N VAL A 107 -10.90 -24.03 -2.64
CA VAL A 107 -11.19 -25.36 -2.10
C VAL A 107 -12.60 -25.86 -2.41
N SER A 108 -12.78 -27.18 -2.28
CA SER A 108 -14.08 -27.84 -2.34
C SER A 108 -14.85 -27.68 -1.02
N SER A 109 -16.17 -27.89 -1.06
CA SER A 109 -17.06 -27.65 0.08
C SER A 109 -16.76 -28.51 1.31
N ASP A 110 -16.19 -29.69 1.14
CA ASP A 110 -15.75 -30.58 2.22
C ASP A 110 -14.56 -30.03 3.00
N GLN A 111 -13.74 -29.17 2.40
CA GLN A 111 -12.60 -28.53 3.06
C GLN A 111 -12.97 -27.22 3.77
N LEU A 112 -14.19 -26.70 3.57
CA LEU A 112 -14.72 -25.50 4.25
C LEU A 112 -15.19 -25.81 5.67
N THR A 113 -14.37 -26.51 6.45
CA THR A 113 -14.64 -26.81 7.85
C THR A 113 -14.38 -25.58 8.72
N GLU A 114 -15.03 -25.54 9.88
CA GLU A 114 -14.83 -24.48 10.87
C GLU A 114 -13.37 -24.32 11.29
N GLU A 115 -12.64 -25.43 11.41
CA GLU A 115 -11.21 -25.42 11.74
C GLU A 115 -10.36 -24.78 10.63
N ASN A 116 -10.60 -25.14 9.36
CA ASN A 116 -9.85 -24.60 8.23
C ASN A 116 -10.14 -23.11 8.00
N ILE A 117 -11.41 -22.70 8.12
CA ILE A 117 -11.79 -21.29 8.05
C ILE A 117 -11.18 -20.50 9.20
N HIS A 118 -11.22 -21.02 10.44
CA HIS A 118 -10.54 -20.38 11.56
C HIS A 118 -9.04 -20.24 11.30
N ARG A 119 -8.36 -21.27 10.78
CA ARG A 119 -6.94 -21.18 10.41
C ARG A 119 -6.69 -20.13 9.32
N ALA A 120 -7.57 -20.02 8.32
CA ALA A 120 -7.50 -18.97 7.30
C ALA A 120 -7.67 -17.57 7.91
N MET A 121 -8.53 -17.41 8.92
CA MET A 121 -8.66 -16.16 9.68
C MET A 121 -7.38 -15.84 10.47
N VAL A 122 -6.74 -16.84 11.09
CA VAL A 122 -5.45 -16.63 11.78
C VAL A 122 -4.37 -16.18 10.80
N VAL A 123 -4.26 -16.84 9.64
CA VAL A 123 -3.31 -16.43 8.59
C VAL A 123 -3.66 -15.04 8.05
N GLY A 124 -4.94 -14.71 7.92
CA GLY A 124 -5.40 -13.36 7.58
C GLY A 124 -4.94 -12.32 8.61
N TRP A 125 -5.06 -12.60 9.91
CA TRP A 125 -4.55 -11.72 10.97
C TRP A 125 -3.04 -11.59 10.95
N CYS A 126 -2.30 -12.66 10.66
CA CYS A 126 -0.85 -12.58 10.45
C CYS A 126 -0.48 -11.56 9.35
N ILE A 127 -1.28 -11.44 8.29
CA ILE A 127 -1.05 -10.44 7.22
C ILE A 127 -1.44 -9.03 7.69
N GLU A 128 -2.54 -8.87 8.40
CA GLU A 128 -2.92 -7.56 8.98
C GLU A 128 -1.89 -7.09 10.01
N TRP A 129 -1.27 -8.00 10.77
CA TRP A 129 -0.19 -7.71 11.72
C TRP A 129 1.11 -7.39 10.98
N LEU A 130 1.40 -8.07 9.87
CA LEU A 130 2.52 -7.69 9.00
C LEU A 130 2.33 -6.26 8.45
N GLN A 131 1.10 -5.90 8.06
CA GLN A 131 0.79 -4.53 7.67
C GLN A 131 1.00 -3.56 8.84
N ALA A 132 0.51 -3.88 10.05
CA ALA A 132 0.68 -3.02 11.22
C ALA A 132 2.16 -2.80 11.56
N PHE A 133 2.98 -3.85 11.49
CA PHE A 133 4.43 -3.77 11.61
C PHE A 133 5.03 -2.74 10.64
N PHE A 134 4.69 -2.84 9.35
CA PHE A 134 5.18 -1.88 8.35
C PHE A 134 4.68 -0.47 8.61
N LEU A 135 3.40 -0.29 8.95
CA LEU A 135 2.82 1.04 9.17
C LEU A 135 3.42 1.75 10.38
N VAL A 136 3.70 1.05 11.48
CA VAL A 136 4.33 1.68 12.65
C VAL A 136 5.72 2.22 12.30
N LEU A 137 6.51 1.47 11.53
CA LEU A 137 7.83 1.93 11.09
C LEU A 137 7.75 3.02 10.00
N ASP A 138 6.86 2.85 9.04
CA ASP A 138 6.60 3.82 7.96
C ASP A 138 6.18 5.17 8.55
N ASP A 139 5.25 5.18 9.51
CA ASP A 139 4.82 6.41 10.18
C ASP A 139 5.97 7.17 10.87
N ILE A 140 6.98 6.45 11.39
CA ILE A 140 8.19 7.05 11.99
C ILE A 140 9.10 7.62 10.89
N MET A 141 9.39 6.83 9.85
CA MET A 141 10.27 7.23 8.75
C MET A 141 9.71 8.42 7.97
N ASP A 142 8.39 8.44 7.80
CA ASP A 142 7.63 9.46 7.07
C ASP A 142 7.21 10.60 8.01
N GLN A 143 7.48 10.52 9.31
CA GLN A 143 7.10 11.54 10.30
C GLN A 143 5.59 11.87 10.32
N SER A 144 4.75 10.89 9.93
CA SER A 144 3.29 11.01 9.85
C SER A 144 2.64 11.40 11.18
N GLN A 145 1.53 12.15 11.12
CA GLN A 145 0.83 12.65 12.32
C GLN A 145 -0.27 11.69 12.79
N THR A 146 -1.10 11.19 11.87
CA THR A 146 -2.30 10.41 12.16
C THR A 146 -2.41 9.19 11.26
N ARG A 147 -2.91 8.10 11.81
CA ARG A 147 -3.17 6.83 11.12
C ARG A 147 -4.51 6.28 11.60
N ARG A 148 -5.41 5.95 10.66
CA ARG A 148 -6.74 5.36 10.96
C ARG A 148 -7.58 6.24 11.90
N GLY A 149 -7.48 7.57 11.77
CA GLY A 149 -8.25 8.52 12.57
C GLY A 149 -7.74 8.78 13.99
N GLN A 150 -6.58 8.22 14.36
CA GLN A 150 -5.92 8.42 15.65
C GLN A 150 -4.45 8.83 15.45
N PRO A 151 -3.75 9.36 16.47
CA PRO A 151 -2.32 9.67 16.36
C PRO A 151 -1.49 8.45 15.95
N CYS A 152 -0.45 8.65 15.14
CA CYS A 152 0.51 7.58 14.85
C CYS A 152 1.14 7.06 16.15
N TRP A 153 1.43 5.77 16.25
CA TRP A 153 1.84 5.14 17.52
C TRP A 153 3.02 5.83 18.20
N TYR A 154 4.06 6.20 17.43
CA TYR A 154 5.24 6.90 17.94
C TYR A 154 4.96 8.33 18.44
N ARG A 155 3.80 8.91 18.10
CA ARG A 155 3.32 10.23 18.56
C ARG A 155 2.47 10.15 19.82
N VAL A 156 2.05 8.95 20.25
CA VAL A 156 1.35 8.76 21.52
C VAL A 156 2.31 9.13 22.65
N GLU A 157 1.78 9.81 23.67
CA GLU A 157 2.55 10.24 24.84
C GLU A 157 3.31 9.05 25.43
N GLU A 158 4.55 9.29 25.87
CA GLU A 158 5.46 8.28 26.42
C GLU A 158 5.91 7.16 25.47
N VAL A 159 5.40 7.04 24.23
CA VAL A 159 5.83 5.98 23.29
C VAL A 159 7.15 6.34 22.60
N GLY A 160 7.16 7.42 21.81
CA GLY A 160 8.34 7.86 21.07
C GLY A 160 9.03 6.73 20.29
N ASN A 161 10.36 6.62 20.45
CA ASN A 161 11.18 5.64 19.73
C ASN A 161 10.97 4.18 20.19
N MET A 162 10.26 3.92 21.31
CA MET A 162 9.90 2.54 21.68
C MET A 162 9.04 1.87 20.62
N ALA A 163 8.33 2.65 19.81
CA ALA A 163 7.56 2.18 18.67
C ALA A 163 8.38 1.30 17.69
N ILE A 164 9.70 1.49 17.61
CA ILE A 164 10.58 0.65 16.78
C ILE A 164 10.60 -0.79 17.32
N ASN A 165 10.79 -0.96 18.62
CA ASN A 165 10.74 -2.28 19.26
C ASN A 165 9.33 -2.87 19.24
N ASP A 166 8.33 -2.03 19.44
CA ASP A 166 6.92 -2.44 19.39
C ASP A 166 6.57 -3.01 18.00
N ALA A 167 7.07 -2.41 16.92
CA ALA A 167 6.92 -2.95 15.57
C ALA A 167 7.58 -4.33 15.43
N CYS A 168 8.82 -4.51 15.90
CA CYS A 168 9.50 -5.80 15.91
C CYS A 168 8.71 -6.87 16.69
N TYR A 169 8.04 -6.48 17.78
CA TYR A 169 7.18 -7.37 18.53
C TYR A 169 5.95 -7.82 17.72
N ILE A 170 5.29 -6.90 17.02
CA ILE A 170 4.17 -7.23 16.12
C ILE A 170 4.62 -8.28 15.07
N GLU A 171 5.78 -8.08 14.45
CA GLU A 171 6.33 -9.04 13.49
C GLU A 171 6.62 -10.40 14.14
N SER A 172 7.26 -10.43 15.31
CA SER A 172 7.56 -11.66 16.04
C SER A 172 6.30 -12.49 16.33
N CYS A 173 5.20 -11.82 16.66
CA CYS A 173 3.92 -12.50 16.92
C CYS A 173 3.39 -13.27 15.72
N ILE A 174 3.63 -12.81 14.49
CA ILE A 174 3.21 -13.51 13.25
C ILE A 174 3.74 -14.93 13.26
N TYR A 175 5.04 -15.10 13.52
CA TYR A 175 5.69 -16.41 13.50
C TYR A 175 5.30 -17.27 14.70
N ARG A 176 5.00 -16.67 15.85
CA ARG A 176 4.41 -17.38 17.00
C ARG A 176 3.02 -17.93 16.66
N LEU A 177 2.19 -17.14 15.99
CA LEU A 177 0.85 -17.55 15.55
C LEU A 177 0.91 -18.64 14.48
N LEU A 178 1.72 -18.46 13.43
CA LEU A 178 1.92 -19.49 12.42
C LEU A 178 2.44 -20.79 13.06
N GLY A 179 3.42 -20.70 13.95
CA GLY A 179 3.98 -21.84 14.68
C GLY A 179 3.01 -22.52 15.64
N ARG A 180 1.95 -21.83 16.09
CA ARG A 180 0.92 -22.38 16.98
C ARG A 180 -0.24 -23.02 16.21
N PHE A 181 -0.69 -22.38 15.12
CA PHE A 181 -1.91 -22.79 14.40
C PHE A 181 -1.64 -23.59 13.12
N CYS A 182 -0.44 -23.47 12.55
CA CYS A 182 -0.11 -24.07 11.25
C CYS A 182 1.02 -25.10 11.32
N ARG A 183 1.76 -25.24 12.43
CA ARG A 183 2.94 -26.14 12.52
C ARG A 183 2.70 -27.59 12.06
N GLY A 184 1.52 -28.14 12.35
CA GLY A 184 1.14 -29.51 11.95
C GLY A 184 0.65 -29.62 10.51
N GLN A 185 0.60 -28.53 9.75
CA GLN A 185 0.06 -28.49 8.40
C GLN A 185 1.16 -28.66 7.36
N PRO A 186 0.87 -29.30 6.21
CA PRO A 186 1.89 -29.57 5.19
C PRO A 186 2.48 -28.29 4.58
N TYR A 187 1.71 -27.20 4.57
CA TYR A 187 2.09 -25.89 4.03
C TYR A 187 2.78 -24.96 5.05
N TYR A 188 3.12 -25.44 6.25
CA TYR A 188 3.71 -24.57 7.29
C TYR A 188 4.99 -23.87 6.82
N VAL A 189 5.90 -24.63 6.21
CA VAL A 189 7.18 -24.10 5.71
C VAL A 189 6.95 -23.13 4.54
N ASP A 190 6.04 -23.46 3.62
CA ASP A 190 5.68 -22.57 2.52
C ASP A 190 5.17 -21.21 3.03
N LEU A 191 4.34 -21.21 4.09
CA LEU A 191 3.90 -19.96 4.72
C LEU A 191 5.06 -19.19 5.34
N LEU A 192 5.98 -19.85 6.06
CA LEU A 192 7.14 -19.16 6.64
C LEU A 192 7.99 -18.48 5.56
N GLU A 193 8.32 -19.22 4.50
CA GLU A 193 9.12 -18.70 3.38
C GLU A 193 8.37 -17.59 2.62
N LEU A 194 7.05 -17.73 2.43
CA LEU A 194 6.23 -16.71 1.79
C LEU A 194 6.19 -15.41 2.60
N PHE A 195 5.97 -15.50 3.92
CA PHE A 195 5.93 -14.31 4.80
C PHE A 195 7.31 -13.65 4.84
N GLN A 196 8.38 -14.37 5.15
CA GLN A 196 9.74 -13.82 5.19
C GLN A 196 10.18 -13.24 3.84
N GLY A 197 9.93 -13.98 2.75
CA GLY A 197 10.24 -13.54 1.41
C GLY A 197 9.43 -12.31 0.98
N THR A 198 8.22 -12.12 1.51
CA THR A 198 7.42 -10.91 1.28
C THR A 198 7.89 -9.75 2.14
N THR A 199 8.26 -10.00 3.40
CA THR A 199 8.86 -9.00 4.28
C THR A 199 10.11 -8.42 3.63
N TYR A 200 11.03 -9.27 3.16
CA TYR A 200 12.25 -8.84 2.46
C TYR A 200 11.93 -7.95 1.25
N LYS A 201 11.00 -8.38 0.39
CA LYS A 201 10.59 -7.59 -0.80
C LYS A 201 10.05 -6.22 -0.40
N THR A 202 9.28 -6.16 0.68
CA THR A 202 8.69 -4.91 1.19
C THR A 202 9.75 -3.98 1.76
N ILE A 203 10.72 -4.52 2.52
CA ILE A 203 11.89 -3.76 3.02
C ILE A 203 12.73 -3.21 1.86
N VAL A 204 12.95 -4.00 0.80
CA VAL A 204 13.62 -3.53 -0.42
C VAL A 204 12.82 -2.39 -1.06
N GLY A 205 11.50 -2.55 -1.18
CA GLY A 205 10.60 -1.50 -1.68
C GLY A 205 10.68 -0.20 -0.85
N GLN A 206 10.66 -0.32 0.48
CA GLN A 206 10.82 0.82 1.38
C GLN A 206 12.19 1.48 1.22
N SER A 207 13.24 0.68 1.07
CA SER A 207 14.59 1.22 0.82
C SER A 207 14.63 2.01 -0.48
N LEU A 208 13.98 1.51 -1.55
CA LEU A 208 13.87 2.23 -2.80
C LEU A 208 13.10 3.55 -2.65
N ASP A 209 12.04 3.57 -1.86
CA ASP A 209 11.23 4.77 -1.58
C ASP A 209 12.07 5.86 -0.90
N LEU A 210 12.76 5.51 0.19
CA LEU A 210 13.56 6.43 0.99
C LEU A 210 14.78 6.97 0.24
N ILE A 211 15.54 6.12 -0.47
CA ILE A 211 16.73 6.59 -1.22
C ILE A 211 16.36 7.43 -2.46
N THR A 212 15.13 7.29 -2.96
CA THR A 212 14.64 8.10 -4.08
C THR A 212 14.34 9.52 -3.63
N SER A 213 13.98 9.68 -2.34
CA SER A 213 13.47 10.91 -1.74
C SER A 213 14.33 11.34 -0.53
N PRO A 214 15.65 11.54 -0.68
CA PRO A 214 16.51 11.85 0.46
C PRO A 214 16.17 13.21 1.08
N ASP A 215 16.16 13.26 2.42
CA ASP A 215 15.88 14.47 3.19
C ASP A 215 16.72 15.67 2.75
N GLY A 216 16.04 16.80 2.52
CA GLY A 216 16.67 18.07 2.15
C GLY A 216 17.32 18.11 0.76
N LYS A 217 17.15 17.07 -0.07
CA LYS A 217 17.70 17.01 -1.44
C LYS A 217 16.62 16.68 -2.46
N VAL A 218 16.13 17.70 -3.17
CA VAL A 218 15.23 17.49 -4.31
C VAL A 218 16.02 17.10 -5.54
N ASN A 219 15.87 15.85 -5.98
CA ASN A 219 16.39 15.38 -7.25
C ASN A 219 15.31 14.73 -8.13
N LEU A 220 14.69 15.55 -8.98
CA LEU A 220 13.66 15.11 -9.91
C LEU A 220 14.17 14.15 -11.00
N SER A 221 15.49 13.96 -11.16
CA SER A 221 15.99 12.95 -12.09
C SER A 221 15.69 11.53 -11.63
N ASN A 222 15.45 11.33 -10.34
CA ASN A 222 15.15 10.02 -9.77
C ASN A 222 13.65 9.66 -9.89
N PHE A 223 12.79 10.64 -10.20
CA PHE A 223 11.34 10.46 -10.27
C PHE A 223 10.92 10.00 -11.68
N THR A 224 11.33 8.79 -12.03
CA THR A 224 10.98 8.16 -13.31
C THR A 224 9.87 7.13 -13.15
N GLU A 225 9.19 6.82 -14.25
CA GLU A 225 8.15 5.79 -14.27
C GLU A 225 8.71 4.41 -13.88
N GLU A 226 9.94 4.08 -14.30
CA GLU A 226 10.61 2.84 -13.92
C GLU A 226 10.88 2.77 -12.42
N ARG A 227 11.35 3.89 -11.82
CA ARG A 227 11.60 3.96 -10.38
C ARG A 227 10.31 3.81 -9.60
N TYR A 228 9.27 4.54 -9.99
CA TYR A 228 7.94 4.46 -9.37
C TYR A 228 7.38 3.03 -9.43
N ASN A 229 7.35 2.43 -10.62
CA ASN A 229 6.83 1.08 -10.81
C ASN A 229 7.60 0.06 -9.94
N ALA A 230 8.93 0.23 -9.77
CA ALA A 230 9.71 -0.62 -8.88
C ALA A 230 9.33 -0.40 -7.40
N ILE A 231 9.25 0.84 -6.93
CA ILE A 231 8.83 1.15 -5.55
C ILE A 231 7.47 0.53 -5.27
N VAL A 232 6.45 0.82 -6.10
CA VAL A 232 5.09 0.33 -5.90
C VAL A 232 5.00 -1.20 -5.91
N LYS A 233 5.69 -1.85 -6.85
CA LYS A 233 5.72 -3.31 -6.95
C LYS A 233 6.25 -3.95 -5.66
N TYR A 234 7.37 -3.43 -5.15
CA TYR A 234 8.05 -4.02 -3.99
C TYR A 234 7.47 -3.57 -2.65
N LYS A 235 7.21 -2.26 -2.47
CA LYS A 235 6.68 -1.66 -1.24
C LYS A 235 5.23 -2.06 -0.98
N THR A 236 4.40 -2.21 -2.02
CA THR A 236 2.95 -2.37 -1.84
C THR A 236 2.40 -3.67 -2.41
N ALA A 237 2.68 -3.97 -3.68
CA ALA A 237 1.94 -5.00 -4.40
C ALA A 237 2.14 -6.42 -3.83
N PHE A 238 3.38 -6.77 -3.44
CA PHE A 238 3.67 -8.10 -2.90
C PHE A 238 2.92 -8.41 -1.60
N TYR A 239 3.00 -7.54 -0.60
CA TYR A 239 2.35 -7.84 0.69
C TYR A 239 0.85 -7.58 0.68
N SER A 240 0.36 -6.67 -0.16
CA SER A 240 -1.05 -6.27 -0.17
C SER A 240 -1.93 -7.18 -1.02
N PHE A 241 -1.41 -7.74 -2.11
CA PHE A 241 -2.21 -8.53 -3.06
C PHE A 241 -1.66 -9.94 -3.26
N HIS A 242 -0.36 -10.08 -3.50
CA HIS A 242 0.23 -11.40 -3.74
C HIS A 242 0.20 -12.29 -2.48
N LEU A 243 0.65 -11.78 -1.33
CA LEU A 243 0.76 -12.54 -0.08
C LEU A 243 -0.58 -13.16 0.37
N PRO A 244 -1.72 -12.44 0.45
CA PRO A 244 -2.99 -13.04 0.85
C PRO A 244 -3.44 -14.21 -0.03
N VAL A 245 -3.33 -14.06 -1.35
CA VAL A 245 -3.78 -15.08 -2.29
C VAL A 245 -2.81 -16.26 -2.33
N ALA A 246 -1.50 -16.00 -2.36
CA ALA A 246 -0.48 -17.05 -2.32
C ALA A 246 -0.57 -17.88 -1.03
N ALA A 247 -0.83 -17.24 0.12
CA ALA A 247 -1.05 -17.94 1.39
C ALA A 247 -2.26 -18.87 1.30
N ALA A 248 -3.39 -18.38 0.77
CA ALA A 248 -4.58 -19.19 0.56
C ALA A 248 -4.36 -20.34 -0.45
N MET A 249 -3.55 -20.13 -1.49
CA MET A 249 -3.17 -21.17 -2.46
C MET A 249 -2.39 -22.29 -1.79
N TYR A 250 -1.38 -21.98 -0.97
CA TYR A 250 -0.65 -23.00 -0.20
C TYR A 250 -1.58 -23.74 0.78
N MET A 251 -2.47 -23.02 1.47
CA MET A 251 -3.46 -23.64 2.35
C MET A 251 -4.44 -24.57 1.61
N ALA A 252 -4.74 -24.28 0.35
CA ALA A 252 -5.56 -25.11 -0.54
C ALA A 252 -4.78 -26.26 -1.19
N GLY A 253 -3.48 -26.43 -0.88
CA GLY A 253 -2.63 -27.46 -1.45
C GLY A 253 -2.11 -27.16 -2.87
N ILE A 254 -2.25 -25.91 -3.34
CA ILE A 254 -1.78 -25.47 -4.65
C ILE A 254 -0.33 -25.01 -4.52
N THR A 255 0.60 -25.89 -4.86
CA THR A 255 2.07 -25.64 -4.77
C THR A 255 2.74 -25.47 -6.14
N SER A 256 1.97 -25.61 -7.23
CA SER A 256 2.51 -25.46 -8.58
C SER A 256 3.06 -24.06 -8.82
N LYS A 257 4.33 -23.99 -9.21
CA LYS A 257 5.01 -22.72 -9.54
C LYS A 257 4.27 -21.97 -10.64
N GLU A 258 3.75 -22.66 -11.64
CA GLU A 258 3.02 -22.04 -12.76
C GLU A 258 1.77 -21.31 -12.27
N SER A 259 0.96 -21.94 -11.40
CA SER A 259 -0.25 -21.34 -10.84
C SER A 259 0.08 -20.09 -10.02
N HIS A 260 1.14 -20.14 -9.20
CA HIS A 260 1.60 -19.01 -8.41
C HIS A 260 2.14 -17.86 -9.28
N GLU A 261 2.90 -18.14 -10.33
CA GLU A 261 3.39 -17.12 -11.27
C GLU A 261 2.25 -16.44 -12.05
N ASN A 262 1.26 -17.23 -12.46
CA ASN A 262 0.05 -16.74 -13.13
C ASN A 262 -0.76 -15.81 -12.21
N ALA A 263 -1.01 -16.23 -10.96
CA ALA A 263 -1.68 -15.40 -9.97
C ALA A 263 -0.89 -14.12 -9.69
N LYS A 264 0.43 -14.24 -9.47
CA LYS A 264 1.32 -13.11 -9.18
C LYS A 264 1.27 -12.03 -10.25
N THR A 265 1.24 -12.40 -11.53
CA THR A 265 1.18 -11.43 -12.63
C THR A 265 -0.02 -10.49 -12.51
N ILE A 266 -1.21 -11.06 -12.23
CA ILE A 266 -2.45 -10.29 -12.07
C ILE A 266 -2.40 -9.46 -10.78
N LEU A 267 -1.98 -10.09 -9.67
CA LEU A 267 -2.00 -9.47 -8.34
C LEU A 267 -1.01 -8.31 -8.24
N LEU A 268 0.12 -8.37 -8.95
CA LEU A 268 1.06 -7.26 -9.00
C LEU A 268 0.49 -6.05 -9.74
N GLU A 269 -0.29 -6.25 -10.80
CA GLU A 269 -0.96 -5.12 -11.48
C GLU A 269 -2.13 -4.56 -10.66
N MET A 270 -2.86 -5.39 -9.93
CA MET A 270 -3.81 -4.90 -8.92
C MET A 270 -3.12 -4.02 -7.88
N GLY A 271 -1.94 -4.43 -7.40
CA GLY A 271 -1.14 -3.66 -6.48
C GLY A 271 -0.65 -2.33 -7.05
N ARG A 272 -0.26 -2.31 -8.32
CA ARG A 272 0.09 -1.08 -9.02
C ARG A 272 -1.08 -0.12 -9.09
N PHE A 273 -2.24 -0.59 -9.54
CA PHE A 273 -3.47 0.20 -9.61
C PHE A 273 -3.86 0.76 -8.22
N PHE A 274 -3.80 -0.07 -7.18
CA PHE A 274 -4.12 0.32 -5.82
C PHE A 274 -3.21 1.43 -5.28
N GLN A 275 -1.91 1.36 -5.52
CA GLN A 275 -0.98 2.38 -5.04
C GLN A 275 -1.17 3.71 -5.77
N ILE A 276 -1.45 3.70 -7.08
CA ILE A 276 -1.76 4.93 -7.83
C ILE A 276 -2.99 5.63 -7.24
N GLN A 277 -4.02 4.87 -6.87
CA GLN A 277 -5.15 5.43 -6.13
C GLN A 277 -4.77 5.94 -4.74
N ASP A 278 -3.82 5.29 -4.04
CA ASP A 278 -3.38 5.75 -2.73
C ASP A 278 -2.66 7.10 -2.83
N ASP A 279 -1.73 7.25 -3.77
CA ASP A 279 -1.01 8.51 -4.04
C ASP A 279 -1.97 9.63 -4.46
N TYR A 280 -2.99 9.31 -5.25
CA TYR A 280 -4.02 10.28 -5.61
C TYR A 280 -4.84 10.71 -4.38
N LEU A 281 -5.28 9.75 -3.55
CA LEU A 281 -6.02 10.01 -2.32
C LEU A 281 -5.17 10.66 -1.22
N ASP A 282 -3.85 10.51 -1.27
CA ASP A 282 -2.94 11.23 -0.37
C ASP A 282 -3.03 12.74 -0.63
N CYS A 283 -2.97 13.14 -1.90
CA CYS A 283 -3.04 14.56 -2.25
C CYS A 283 -4.47 15.15 -2.21
N TYR A 284 -5.50 14.35 -2.54
CA TYR A 284 -6.86 14.87 -2.77
C TYR A 284 -7.98 14.19 -1.98
N GLY A 285 -7.67 13.14 -1.22
CA GLY A 285 -8.66 12.48 -0.38
C GLY A 285 -9.01 13.37 0.82
N ASP A 286 -10.28 13.36 1.21
CA ASP A 286 -10.72 14.00 2.45
C ASP A 286 -10.08 13.27 3.66
N PRO A 287 -9.26 13.93 4.50
CA PRO A 287 -8.67 13.31 5.68
C PRO A 287 -9.69 12.64 6.62
N ALA A 288 -10.93 13.14 6.67
CA ALA A 288 -12.01 12.54 7.46
C ALA A 288 -12.43 11.16 6.93
N VAL A 289 -12.28 10.93 5.62
CA VAL A 289 -12.57 9.66 4.95
C VAL A 289 -11.33 8.78 4.89
N THR A 290 -10.16 9.35 4.57
CA THR A 290 -8.91 8.57 4.45
C THR A 290 -8.31 8.17 5.79
N GLY A 291 -8.68 8.87 6.87
CA GLY A 291 -8.17 8.69 8.21
C GLY A 291 -6.69 9.08 8.37
N LYS A 292 -6.11 9.80 7.39
CA LYS A 292 -4.75 10.34 7.43
C LYS A 292 -4.68 11.70 6.70
N VAL A 293 -3.81 12.58 7.18
CA VAL A 293 -3.37 13.75 6.41
C VAL A 293 -2.33 13.27 5.40
N GLY A 294 -2.44 13.71 4.14
CA GLY A 294 -1.49 13.33 3.10
C GLY A 294 -0.19 14.13 3.19
N THR A 295 0.93 13.42 3.10
CA THR A 295 2.26 13.95 3.35
C THR A 295 3.22 13.79 2.16
N ASP A 296 2.78 13.12 1.08
CA ASP A 296 3.66 12.74 -0.05
C ASP A 296 4.49 13.91 -0.60
N VAL A 297 3.90 15.10 -0.69
CA VAL A 297 4.61 16.26 -1.23
C VAL A 297 5.55 16.90 -0.21
N GLU A 298 5.20 16.93 1.08
CA GLU A 298 6.07 17.45 2.15
C GLU A 298 7.33 16.59 2.29
N GLU A 299 7.14 15.28 2.17
CA GLU A 299 8.20 14.27 2.26
C GLU A 299 8.95 14.08 0.94
N ASN A 300 8.66 14.89 -0.09
CA ASN A 300 9.32 14.81 -1.40
C ASN A 300 9.26 13.40 -2.01
N LYS A 301 8.13 12.70 -1.85
CA LYS A 301 7.94 11.32 -2.33
C LYS A 301 7.87 11.27 -3.85
N CYS A 302 8.39 10.17 -4.39
CA CYS A 302 8.20 9.78 -5.78
C CYS A 302 6.79 9.22 -5.97
N SER A 303 5.76 10.07 -5.86
CA SER A 303 4.37 9.69 -6.07
C SER A 303 4.01 9.58 -7.56
N TRP A 304 2.93 8.88 -7.88
CA TRP A 304 2.43 8.82 -9.25
C TRP A 304 2.19 10.22 -9.83
N LEU A 305 1.66 11.13 -9.01
CA LEU A 305 1.32 12.49 -9.39
C LEU A 305 2.55 13.25 -9.89
N VAL A 306 3.68 13.21 -9.16
CA VAL A 306 4.89 13.92 -9.59
C VAL A 306 5.51 13.29 -10.84
N VAL A 307 5.46 11.97 -10.97
CA VAL A 307 5.94 11.26 -12.18
C VAL A 307 5.13 11.65 -13.40
N GLN A 308 3.80 11.70 -13.30
CA GLN A 308 2.96 12.15 -14.41
C GLN A 308 3.15 13.63 -14.71
N ALA A 309 3.34 14.47 -13.68
CA ALA A 309 3.62 15.90 -13.86
C ALA A 309 4.91 16.10 -14.67
N LEU A 310 5.98 15.37 -14.35
CA LEU A 310 7.28 15.47 -15.02
C LEU A 310 7.25 15.12 -16.51
N ARG A 311 6.26 14.33 -16.96
CA ARG A 311 6.07 14.01 -18.39
C ARG A 311 5.47 15.16 -19.20
N LEU A 312 4.83 16.10 -18.52
CA LEU A 312 3.99 17.12 -19.13
C LEU A 312 4.61 18.51 -19.07
N VAL A 313 5.48 18.76 -18.08
CA VAL A 313 6.09 20.07 -17.85
C VAL A 313 7.18 20.42 -18.87
N ASP A 314 7.22 21.69 -19.27
CA ASP A 314 8.36 22.27 -19.97
C ASP A 314 9.55 22.54 -19.03
N ALA A 315 10.68 23.01 -19.58
CA ALA A 315 11.89 23.27 -18.79
C ALA A 315 11.69 24.32 -17.68
N ARG A 316 10.85 25.34 -17.90
CA ARG A 316 10.59 26.40 -16.90
C ARG A 316 9.69 25.88 -15.78
N GLN A 317 8.65 25.12 -16.15
CA GLN A 317 7.75 24.47 -15.21
C GLN A 317 8.49 23.41 -14.37
N ARG A 318 9.43 22.68 -14.97
CA ARG A 318 10.30 21.73 -14.25
C ARG A 318 11.16 22.40 -13.18
N THR A 319 11.78 23.55 -13.50
CA THR A 319 12.53 24.34 -12.51
C THR A 319 11.61 24.82 -11.38
N THR A 320 10.38 25.24 -11.72
CA THR A 320 9.39 25.69 -10.73
C THR A 320 8.99 24.55 -9.78
N LEU A 321 8.69 23.36 -10.32
CA LEU A 321 8.40 22.15 -9.55
C LEU A 321 9.56 21.80 -8.60
N GLN A 322 10.80 21.89 -9.07
CA GLN A 322 12.00 21.61 -8.27
C GLN A 322 12.15 22.57 -7.09
N VAL A 323 11.92 23.87 -7.32
CA VAL A 323 11.99 24.89 -6.27
C VAL A 323 10.85 24.70 -5.26
N CYS A 324 9.62 24.46 -5.70
CA CYS A 324 8.47 24.28 -4.79
C CYS A 324 8.67 23.09 -3.84
N LEU A 325 9.13 21.95 -4.37
CA LEU A 325 9.45 20.78 -3.54
C LEU A 325 10.60 21.07 -2.56
N PHE A 326 11.58 21.87 -2.96
CA PHE A 326 12.71 22.21 -2.10
C PHE A 326 12.30 23.12 -0.94
N VAL A 327 11.41 24.08 -1.19
CA VAL A 327 10.94 24.98 -0.15
C VAL A 327 9.96 24.30 0.81
N CYS A 328 9.11 23.38 0.33
CA CYS A 328 8.28 22.53 1.20
C CYS A 328 9.13 21.76 2.23
N LEU A 329 10.23 21.15 1.77
CA LEU A 329 11.20 20.47 2.65
C LEU A 329 11.85 21.43 3.67
N PHE A 330 12.19 22.65 3.25
CA PHE A 330 12.88 23.62 4.11
C PHE A 330 11.96 24.18 5.22
N VAL A 331 10.68 24.41 4.91
CA VAL A 331 9.68 24.83 5.91
C VAL A 331 9.47 23.71 6.94
N CYS A 332 9.36 22.45 6.50
CA CYS A 332 9.23 21.29 7.40
C CYS A 332 10.45 21.12 8.34
N LEU A 333 11.67 21.25 7.81
CA LEU A 333 12.89 21.16 8.64
C LEU A 333 12.95 22.26 9.70
N ARG A 334 12.44 23.46 9.41
CA ARG A 334 12.44 24.59 10.34
C ARG A 334 11.38 24.44 11.43
N GLU A 335 10.19 23.96 11.09
CA GLU A 335 9.14 23.69 12.09
C GLU A 335 9.39 22.42 12.92
N GLY A 336 10.10 21.44 12.37
CA GLY A 336 10.54 20.24 13.08
C GLY A 336 11.70 20.49 14.06
N TRP A 337 12.54 21.50 13.81
CA TRP A 337 13.61 21.89 14.74
C TRP A 337 13.08 22.66 15.95
N ASP A 338 12.09 23.54 15.75
CA ASP A 338 11.53 24.40 16.82
C ASP A 338 10.78 23.61 17.92
N ARG A 339 10.50 22.31 17.71
CA ARG A 339 9.84 21.43 18.71
C ARG A 339 10.80 20.52 19.48
N ARG A 340 12.09 20.48 19.14
CA ARG A 340 13.13 19.83 19.97
C ARG A 340 13.74 20.91 20.85
N GLY A 341 13.33 20.96 22.12
CA GLY A 341 13.65 22.04 23.05
C GLY A 341 15.14 22.40 23.12
N GLY A 342 15.38 23.72 23.18
CA GLY A 342 16.46 24.33 23.97
C GLY A 342 17.85 24.43 23.35
N GLU A 343 18.08 25.43 22.50
CA GLU A 343 19.13 26.45 22.71
C GLU A 343 19.05 27.52 21.61
N GLN A 344 18.77 28.76 22.00
CA GLN A 344 18.86 29.92 21.12
C GLN A 344 20.33 30.16 20.74
N VAL A 345 20.72 29.79 19.52
CA VAL A 345 21.98 30.33 18.95
C VAL A 345 21.67 31.73 18.42
N GLN A 346 22.10 32.74 19.18
CA GLN A 346 22.15 34.13 18.73
C GLN A 346 23.10 34.24 17.53
N LEU A 347 22.58 34.62 16.36
CA LEU A 347 23.40 35.06 15.24
C LEU A 347 23.87 36.49 15.52
N ALA A 348 25.15 36.63 15.88
CA ALA A 348 25.82 37.91 16.05
C ALA A 348 25.89 38.68 14.73
N GLY A 349 25.46 39.94 14.77
CA GLY A 349 25.56 40.88 13.67
C GLY A 349 27.01 41.31 13.40
N GLY A 350 27.38 41.33 12.12
CA GLY A 350 28.60 41.93 11.63
C GLY A 350 28.32 42.69 10.33
N ALA A 351 28.23 44.01 10.44
CA ALA A 351 28.13 44.92 9.31
C ALA A 351 29.45 44.94 8.51
N GLY A 352 29.35 44.92 7.17
CA GLY A 352 30.50 45.02 6.28
C GLY A 352 30.07 45.27 4.84
N THR A 353 29.98 46.55 4.47
CA THR A 353 29.73 47.07 3.13
C THR A 353 30.87 46.76 2.15
N THR A 354 30.55 46.28 0.94
CA THR A 354 31.14 46.78 -0.32
C THR A 354 30.23 46.44 -1.50
N ALA A 355 29.91 47.46 -2.30
CA ALA A 355 29.01 47.40 -3.44
C ALA A 355 29.75 47.03 -4.73
N GLY A 356 29.25 46.04 -5.46
CA GLY A 356 29.60 45.75 -6.85
C GLY A 356 28.34 45.52 -7.67
N ARG A 357 27.96 46.50 -8.50
CA ARG A 357 26.76 46.44 -9.37
C ARG A 357 26.97 45.44 -10.51
N ARG A 358 26.09 44.42 -10.61
CA ARG A 358 25.75 43.70 -11.85
C ARG A 358 24.23 43.79 -12.06
N PRO A 359 23.73 43.81 -13.31
CA PRO A 359 22.35 44.22 -13.60
C PRO A 359 21.33 43.16 -13.14
N ALA A 360 20.42 43.60 -12.27
CA ALA A 360 19.44 42.81 -11.54
C ALA A 360 18.08 42.73 -12.28
N THR A 361 18.06 42.30 -13.54
CA THR A 361 16.80 42.26 -14.32
C THR A 361 16.37 40.88 -14.84
N SER A 362 17.22 39.85 -14.74
CA SER A 362 16.84 38.48 -15.16
C SER A 362 16.55 37.52 -13.98
N TYR A 363 17.10 37.82 -12.79
CA TYR A 363 16.88 37.01 -11.58
C TYR A 363 15.65 37.44 -10.77
N ALA A 364 15.12 38.64 -11.01
CA ALA A 364 14.05 39.23 -10.21
C ALA A 364 12.70 38.51 -10.38
N THR A 365 12.38 38.00 -11.58
CA THR A 365 11.13 37.26 -11.84
C THR A 365 11.16 35.82 -11.31
N GLY A 366 12.34 35.19 -11.22
CA GLY A 366 12.51 33.88 -10.58
C GLY A 366 12.53 33.95 -9.05
N LEU A 367 13.11 35.01 -8.49
CA LEU A 367 13.12 35.24 -7.03
C LEU A 367 11.76 35.69 -6.47
N PHE A 368 10.94 36.39 -7.27
CA PHE A 368 9.64 36.89 -6.79
C PHE A 368 8.63 35.77 -6.48
N VAL A 369 8.75 34.63 -7.15
CA VAL A 369 7.94 33.43 -6.88
C VAL A 369 8.40 32.73 -5.58
N CYS A 370 9.66 32.92 -5.18
CA CYS A 370 10.29 32.21 -4.07
C CYS A 370 10.00 32.81 -2.68
N LEU A 371 9.55 34.07 -2.61
CA LEU A 371 9.38 34.83 -1.36
C LEU A 371 8.02 34.63 -0.67
N PHE A 372 7.09 33.88 -1.26
CA PHE A 372 5.72 33.71 -0.74
C PHE A 372 5.47 32.41 0.04
N VAL A 373 6.52 31.61 0.31
CA VAL A 373 6.39 30.21 0.74
C VAL A 373 6.45 30.00 2.26
N CYS A 374 5.84 30.87 3.08
CA CYS A 374 5.80 30.62 4.52
C CYS A 374 4.46 31.07 5.13
N GLY A 375 3.58 30.09 5.36
CA GLY A 375 2.35 30.20 6.13
C GLY A 375 1.89 28.79 6.51
N LYS A 376 1.23 28.65 7.66
CA LYS A 376 1.02 27.39 8.37
C LYS A 376 -0.28 26.68 7.99
N VAL A 377 -0.15 25.34 7.91
CA VAL A 377 -1.08 24.22 8.17
C VAL A 377 -2.45 24.24 7.49
N GLY A 378 -2.58 23.39 6.46
CA GLY A 378 -3.85 22.76 6.08
C GLY A 378 -3.92 22.27 4.61
N THR A 379 -5.01 21.59 4.28
CA THR A 379 -5.14 20.64 3.16
C THR A 379 -4.67 21.11 1.76
N GLY A 380 -3.58 20.51 1.25
CA GLY A 380 -3.26 20.17 -0.15
C GLY A 380 -3.10 21.28 -1.20
N VAL A 381 -3.93 22.33 -1.15
CA VAL A 381 -3.85 23.54 -1.98
C VAL A 381 -3.28 24.71 -1.18
N GLU A 382 -3.39 24.67 0.15
CA GLU A 382 -2.85 25.68 1.08
C GLU A 382 -1.31 25.63 1.09
N GLU A 383 -0.71 24.48 0.75
CA GLU A 383 0.72 24.20 0.96
C GLU A 383 1.66 24.47 -0.22
N ASN A 384 1.25 25.21 -1.26
CA ASN A 384 2.15 25.56 -2.39
C ASN A 384 2.86 24.35 -3.05
N LYS A 385 2.14 23.23 -3.08
CA LYS A 385 2.61 21.94 -3.58
C LYS A 385 2.50 21.93 -5.10
N CYS A 386 3.61 21.82 -5.85
CA CYS A 386 3.51 21.65 -7.31
C CYS A 386 3.03 20.22 -7.62
N SER A 387 1.73 20.07 -7.92
CA SER A 387 1.05 18.79 -8.03
C SER A 387 0.71 18.43 -9.48
N TRP A 388 0.38 17.17 -9.75
CA TRP A 388 -0.10 16.74 -11.08
C TRP A 388 -1.26 17.59 -11.61
N LEU A 389 -2.20 17.98 -10.75
CA LEU A 389 -3.31 18.83 -11.16
C LEU A 389 -2.83 20.22 -11.56
N VAL A 390 -1.83 20.82 -10.91
CA VAL A 390 -1.32 22.13 -11.37
C VAL A 390 -0.71 22.02 -12.75
N VAL A 391 -0.04 20.89 -13.03
CA VAL A 391 0.56 20.64 -14.34
C VAL A 391 -0.51 20.37 -15.41
N GLN A 392 -1.54 19.60 -15.09
CA GLN A 392 -2.68 19.42 -16.00
C GLN A 392 -3.47 20.71 -16.18
N ALA A 393 -3.68 21.46 -15.10
CA ALA A 393 -4.32 22.77 -15.13
C ALA A 393 -3.56 23.68 -16.08
N LEU A 394 -2.23 23.81 -15.93
CA LEU A 394 -1.41 24.67 -16.79
C LEU A 394 -1.50 24.34 -18.29
N ARG A 395 -1.90 23.11 -18.67
CA ARG A 395 -2.17 22.71 -20.06
C ARG A 395 -3.57 23.10 -20.53
N LEU A 396 -4.54 23.08 -19.62
CA LEU A 396 -5.97 23.27 -19.92
C LEU A 396 -6.44 24.71 -19.70
N VAL A 397 -5.75 25.47 -18.87
CA VAL A 397 -6.10 26.86 -18.54
C VAL A 397 -5.93 27.78 -19.74
N ASP A 398 -6.92 28.64 -19.94
CA ASP A 398 -6.79 29.83 -20.78
C ASP A 398 -5.95 30.93 -20.09
N ALA A 399 -5.76 32.08 -20.75
CA ALA A 399 -4.94 33.17 -20.22
C ALA A 399 -5.48 33.77 -18.90
N ARG A 400 -6.81 33.81 -18.71
CA ARG A 400 -7.45 34.36 -17.50
C ARG A 400 -7.36 33.37 -16.35
N GLN A 401 -7.63 32.10 -16.63
CA GLN A 401 -7.48 31.02 -15.68
C GLN A 401 -6.02 30.82 -15.26
N ARG A 402 -5.07 31.02 -16.18
CA ARG A 402 -3.63 31.04 -15.87
C ARG A 402 -3.27 32.17 -14.92
N ALA A 403 -3.79 33.38 -15.12
CA ALA A 403 -3.59 34.50 -14.19
C ALA A 403 -4.19 34.20 -12.81
N THR A 404 -5.39 33.60 -12.79
CA THR A 404 -6.04 33.15 -11.54
C THR A 404 -5.17 32.12 -10.81
N LEU A 405 -4.62 31.13 -11.52
CA LEU A 405 -3.70 30.16 -10.95
C LEU A 405 -2.43 30.87 -10.44
N GLN A 406 -1.82 31.78 -11.21
CA GLN A 406 -0.61 32.49 -10.80
C GLN A 406 -0.79 33.40 -9.57
N GLU A 407 -1.96 34.02 -9.41
CA GLU A 407 -2.26 34.95 -8.31
C GLU A 407 -2.65 34.24 -7.00
N ASN A 408 -3.25 33.05 -7.12
CA ASN A 408 -3.86 32.33 -6.01
C ASN A 408 -3.09 31.07 -5.60
N TYR A 409 -2.32 30.46 -6.50
CA TYR A 409 -1.59 29.23 -6.20
C TYR A 409 -0.47 29.46 -5.21
N GLY A 410 -0.42 28.61 -4.18
CA GLY A 410 0.68 28.61 -3.22
C GLY A 410 0.60 29.63 -2.10
N GLN A 411 -0.59 30.16 -1.89
CA GLN A 411 -0.87 31.16 -0.86
C GLN A 411 -1.67 30.49 0.25
N ASN A 412 -1.25 30.67 1.51
CA ASN A 412 -1.95 30.16 2.71
C ASN A 412 -3.21 30.97 3.06
N ASP A 413 -3.85 31.55 2.06
CA ASP A 413 -5.10 32.30 2.20
C ASP A 413 -6.27 31.38 1.81
N PRO A 414 -7.23 31.12 2.72
CA PRO A 414 -8.36 30.23 2.46
C PRO A 414 -9.19 30.61 1.22
N ALA A 415 -9.32 31.90 0.90
CA ALA A 415 -10.06 32.36 -0.27
C ALA A 415 -9.29 32.10 -1.57
N LYS A 416 -7.96 32.28 -1.55
CA LYS A 416 -7.09 31.95 -2.68
C LYS A 416 -7.03 30.44 -2.95
N VAL A 417 -7.01 29.66 -1.88
CA VAL A 417 -7.10 28.20 -1.92
C VAL A 417 -8.42 27.73 -2.50
N ALA A 418 -9.53 28.33 -2.07
CA ALA A 418 -10.83 28.07 -2.64
C ALA A 418 -10.87 28.41 -4.14
N ALA A 419 -10.27 29.53 -4.57
CA ALA A 419 -10.19 29.92 -5.98
C ALA A 419 -9.40 28.91 -6.84
N VAL A 420 -8.29 28.37 -6.33
CA VAL A 420 -7.53 27.31 -7.02
C VAL A 420 -8.31 26.00 -7.07
N LYS A 421 -8.95 25.59 -5.96
CA LYS A 421 -9.81 24.39 -5.92
C LYS A 421 -10.98 24.52 -6.90
N GLN A 422 -11.61 25.69 -6.96
CA GLN A 422 -12.68 26.00 -7.92
C GLN A 422 -12.17 25.93 -9.36
N LEU A 423 -10.99 26.50 -9.65
CA LEU A 423 -10.38 26.40 -10.96
C LEU A 423 -10.11 24.93 -11.36
N TYR A 424 -9.64 24.09 -10.43
CA TYR A 424 -9.45 22.67 -10.68
C TYR A 424 -10.76 21.92 -10.98
N GLN A 425 -11.87 22.34 -10.34
CA GLN A 425 -13.21 21.84 -10.64
C GLN A 425 -13.69 22.29 -12.02
N GLU A 426 -13.49 23.56 -12.37
CA GLU A 426 -13.84 24.12 -13.69
C GLU A 426 -13.08 23.42 -14.83
N LEU A 427 -11.80 23.12 -14.61
CA LEU A 427 -10.95 22.38 -15.54
C LEU A 427 -11.20 20.87 -15.53
N ARG A 428 -12.11 20.40 -14.65
CA ARG A 428 -12.50 18.99 -14.52
C ARG A 428 -11.31 18.04 -14.40
N LEU A 429 -10.28 18.45 -13.65
CA LEU A 429 -9.02 17.69 -13.57
C LEU A 429 -9.19 16.35 -12.85
N GLN A 430 -10.22 16.25 -12.00
CA GLN A 430 -10.69 15.00 -11.40
C GLN A 430 -11.13 13.98 -12.46
N ASP A 431 -11.74 14.45 -13.56
CA ASP A 431 -12.19 13.58 -14.66
C ASP A 431 -11.00 12.94 -15.38
N GLU A 432 -9.85 13.60 -15.45
CA GLU A 432 -8.64 13.01 -16.05
C GLU A 432 -8.10 11.85 -15.21
N PHE A 433 -8.16 11.95 -13.87
CA PHE A 433 -7.87 10.81 -13.00
C PHE A 433 -8.92 9.71 -13.16
N TRP A 434 -10.21 10.05 -13.22
CA TRP A 434 -11.27 9.05 -13.41
C TRP A 434 -11.18 8.31 -14.75
N LYS A 435 -10.82 9.00 -15.84
CA LYS A 435 -10.52 8.38 -17.13
C LYS A 435 -9.34 7.41 -17.02
N PHE A 436 -8.27 7.83 -16.35
CA PHE A 436 -7.12 6.96 -16.08
C PHE A 436 -7.52 5.73 -15.25
N GLU A 437 -8.32 5.94 -14.21
CA GLU A 437 -8.81 4.87 -13.33
C GLU A 437 -9.68 3.86 -14.10
N GLU A 438 -10.63 4.34 -14.92
CA GLU A 438 -11.50 3.51 -15.75
C GLU A 438 -10.71 2.73 -16.82
N SER A 439 -9.75 3.38 -17.47
CA SER A 439 -8.87 2.73 -18.44
C SER A 439 -8.00 1.64 -17.78
N SER A 440 -7.40 1.96 -16.63
CA SER A 440 -6.56 1.01 -15.88
C SER A 440 -7.36 -0.19 -15.38
N TYR A 441 -8.59 0.04 -14.89
CA TYR A 441 -9.49 -1.04 -14.50
C TYR A 441 -9.89 -1.91 -15.69
N SER A 442 -10.20 -1.31 -16.85
CA SER A 442 -10.52 -2.04 -18.07
C SER A 442 -9.37 -2.92 -18.53
N GLN A 443 -8.13 -2.41 -18.47
CA GLN A 443 -6.91 -3.19 -18.77
C GLN A 443 -6.71 -4.34 -17.79
N LEU A 444 -6.91 -4.10 -16.49
CA LEU A 444 -6.84 -5.15 -15.47
C LEU A 444 -7.89 -6.24 -15.71
N MET A 445 -9.13 -5.88 -16.04
CA MET A 445 -10.19 -6.83 -16.37
C MET A 445 -9.87 -7.62 -17.65
N GLN A 446 -9.29 -6.97 -18.66
CA GLN A 446 -8.81 -7.64 -19.86
C GLN A 446 -7.68 -8.63 -19.54
N LEU A 447 -6.74 -8.27 -18.68
CA LEU A 447 -5.67 -9.16 -18.21
C LEU A 447 -6.26 -10.39 -17.52
N ILE A 448 -7.21 -10.22 -16.60
CA ILE A 448 -7.89 -11.33 -15.92
C ILE A 448 -8.61 -12.25 -16.91
N ASN A 449 -9.33 -11.67 -17.87
CA ASN A 449 -10.13 -12.42 -18.83
C ASN A 449 -9.29 -13.15 -19.88
N SER A 450 -8.20 -12.54 -20.36
CA SER A 450 -7.29 -13.14 -21.34
C SER A 450 -6.27 -14.10 -20.74
N SER A 451 -5.99 -14.03 -19.42
CA SER A 451 -5.06 -14.95 -18.79
C SER A 451 -5.58 -16.39 -18.84
N SER A 452 -4.71 -17.32 -19.23
CA SER A 452 -4.98 -18.76 -19.12
C SER A 452 -4.67 -19.22 -17.70
N LEU A 453 -5.59 -18.96 -16.77
CA LEU A 453 -5.46 -19.33 -15.37
C LEU A 453 -6.01 -20.74 -15.14
N ASP A 454 -5.28 -21.54 -14.38
CA ASP A 454 -5.76 -22.76 -13.72
C ASP A 454 -6.46 -22.47 -12.38
N LEU A 455 -6.75 -21.19 -12.12
CA LEU A 455 -7.40 -20.67 -10.92
C LEU A 455 -8.75 -20.00 -11.27
N PRO A 456 -9.72 -19.97 -10.34
CA PRO A 456 -11.01 -19.33 -10.57
C PRO A 456 -10.86 -17.83 -10.87
N LYS A 457 -11.19 -17.40 -12.10
CA LYS A 457 -11.14 -15.99 -12.53
C LYS A 457 -12.01 -15.07 -11.66
N ASP A 458 -13.17 -15.57 -11.22
CA ASP A 458 -14.12 -14.85 -10.38
C ASP A 458 -13.48 -14.34 -9.07
N MET A 459 -12.47 -15.05 -8.53
CA MET A 459 -11.71 -14.59 -7.37
C MET A 459 -10.99 -13.26 -7.64
N PHE A 460 -10.30 -13.15 -8.79
CA PHE A 460 -9.58 -11.94 -9.17
C PHE A 460 -10.54 -10.81 -9.53
N VAL A 461 -11.66 -11.13 -10.19
CA VAL A 461 -12.71 -10.14 -10.49
C VAL A 461 -13.29 -9.54 -9.21
N GLU A 462 -13.53 -10.37 -8.19
CA GLU A 462 -14.02 -9.91 -6.89
C GLU A 462 -13.03 -8.93 -6.22
N PHE A 463 -11.73 -9.24 -6.26
CA PHE A 463 -10.71 -8.32 -5.74
C PHE A 463 -10.59 -7.03 -6.54
N ALA A 464 -10.67 -7.10 -7.88
CA ALA A 464 -10.66 -5.91 -8.74
C ALA A 464 -11.84 -4.97 -8.41
N ARG A 465 -13.04 -5.53 -8.19
CA ARG A 465 -14.23 -4.74 -7.80
C ARG A 465 -14.05 -4.03 -6.46
N LYS A 466 -13.42 -4.68 -5.47
CA LYS A 466 -13.20 -4.09 -4.14
C LYS A 466 -12.25 -2.89 -4.14
N ILE A 467 -11.38 -2.79 -5.15
CA ILE A 467 -10.41 -1.70 -5.25
C ILE A 467 -10.81 -0.62 -6.27
N TYR A 468 -11.65 -0.94 -7.25
CA TYR A 468 -12.12 0.03 -8.25
C TYR A 468 -13.06 1.08 -7.65
N LYS A 469 -12.85 2.37 -7.98
CA LYS A 469 -13.66 3.50 -7.49
C LYS A 469 -13.81 3.51 -5.97
N ARG A 470 -12.79 3.03 -5.26
CA ARG A 470 -12.82 2.97 -3.79
C ARG A 470 -12.93 4.39 -3.22
N GLN A 471 -14.01 4.65 -2.51
CA GLN A 471 -14.06 5.75 -1.55
C GLN A 471 -13.47 5.20 -0.25
N LYS A 472 -12.49 5.91 0.33
CA LYS A 472 -11.60 5.34 1.34
C LYS A 472 -12.30 4.97 2.63
#